data_AF-U4PEI7-F1
#
_entry.id   AF-U4PEI7-F1
#
_cell.length_a   1.000
_cell.length_b   1.000
_cell.length_c   1.000
_cell.angle_alpha   90.00
_cell.angle_beta   90.00
_cell.angle_gamma   90.00
#
_symmetry.space_group_name_H-M   'P 1'
#
loop_
_entity.id
_entity.type
_entity.pdbx_description
1 polymer ?
#
loop_
_entity_poly.entity_id
_entity_poly.type
_entity_poly.pdbx_seq_one_letter_code
_entity_poly.pdbx_strand_id
1 'polypeptide(L)'
;MCGDQSTETELLRTFYDESISQITFHGLASLMERMKDGELAVVFHNNHFSTILKRRDEIFKLVSDEGLCDEPNIVWETFSSVDGDCIFVNGDFGNFKPITPPTTHPSPESFEKLQISDNSPIEQGIEAVEHTSAHHSAPVSPQHRAPAPPAPQTARAPPETSPTRNSGAGGKSCLIM
;
A
#
# COMPACT_ATOMS: atom_id res chain seq x y z
N MET A 1 34.59 37.37 11.24
CA MET A 1 34.52 35.96 10.82
C MET A 1 33.07 35.51 10.94
N CYS A 2 32.27 35.73 9.90
CA CYS A 2 30.89 35.27 9.81
C CYS A 2 30.72 34.85 8.35
N GLY A 3 30.96 33.57 8.07
CA GLY A 3 30.99 33.03 6.70
C GLY A 3 30.78 31.51 6.64
N ASP A 4 30.82 30.83 7.78
CA ASP A 4 30.71 29.37 7.86
C ASP A 4 29.24 28.89 7.88
N GLN A 5 28.35 29.66 8.53
CA GLN A 5 26.94 29.28 8.73
C GLN A 5 26.08 29.37 7.45
N SER A 6 26.47 30.19 6.47
CA SER A 6 25.70 30.32 5.21
C SER A 6 25.86 29.09 4.33
N THR A 7 27.10 28.59 4.20
CA THR A 7 27.42 27.45 3.33
C THR A 7 26.81 26.15 3.87
N GLU A 8 26.89 25.91 5.18
CA GLU A 8 26.24 24.74 5.79
C GLU A 8 24.72 24.75 5.57
N THR A 9 24.09 25.92 5.74
CA THR A 9 22.65 26.08 5.50
C THR A 9 22.26 25.82 4.04
N GLU A 10 23.06 26.29 3.09
CA GLU A 10 22.85 26.06 1.66
C GLU A 10 23.00 24.57 1.32
N LEU A 11 24.04 23.92 1.82
CA LEU A 11 24.25 22.47 1.63
C LEU A 11 23.10 21.65 2.19
N LEU A 12 22.61 22.00 3.39
CA LEU A 12 21.48 21.31 4.02
C LEU A 12 20.18 21.51 3.24
N ARG A 13 19.94 22.71 2.70
CA ARG A 13 18.78 22.97 1.83
C ARG A 13 18.86 22.16 0.54
N THR A 14 20.01 22.16 -0.13
CA THR A 14 20.22 21.35 -1.33
C THR A 14 19.97 19.87 -1.04
N PHE A 15 20.54 19.33 0.04
CA PHE A 15 20.28 17.95 0.43
C PHE A 15 18.79 17.69 0.70
N TYR A 16 18.11 18.57 1.42
CA TYR A 16 16.68 18.44 1.69
C TYR A 16 15.86 18.45 0.41
N ASP A 17 16.12 19.39 -0.50
CA ASP A 17 15.39 19.54 -1.76
C ASP A 17 15.66 18.36 -2.72
N GLU A 18 16.87 17.80 -2.72
CA GLU A 18 17.23 16.62 -3.51
C GLU A 18 16.72 15.30 -2.91
N SER A 19 16.37 15.28 -1.62
CA SER A 19 15.92 14.08 -0.88
C SER A 19 14.49 14.17 -0.36
N ILE A 20 13.64 15.01 -0.97
CA ILE A 20 12.23 15.18 -0.57
C ILE A 20 11.47 13.85 -0.58
N SER A 21 11.81 12.93 -1.49
CA SER A 21 11.21 11.59 -1.55
C SER A 21 11.61 10.70 -0.37
N GLN A 22 12.52 11.13 0.51
CA GLN A 22 13.06 10.36 1.64
C GLN A 22 13.71 9.02 1.23
N ILE A 23 14.05 8.87 -0.05
CA ILE A 23 14.81 7.75 -0.57
C ILE A 23 15.84 8.27 -1.58
N THR A 24 17.10 7.89 -1.40
CA THR A 24 18.20 8.30 -2.29
C THR A 24 18.72 7.09 -3.05
N PHE A 25 19.33 7.32 -4.21
CA PHE A 25 19.97 6.25 -4.99
C PHE A 25 21.00 5.49 -4.15
N HIS A 26 21.82 6.23 -3.38
CA HIS A 26 22.79 5.63 -2.47
C HIS A 26 22.13 4.81 -1.37
N GLY A 27 21.05 5.32 -0.76
CA GLY A 27 20.30 4.58 0.25
C GLY A 27 19.73 3.27 -0.29
N LEU A 28 19.12 3.32 -1.47
CA LEU A 28 18.57 2.14 -2.12
C LEU A 28 19.67 1.12 -2.48
N ALA A 29 20.79 1.56 -3.05
CA ALA A 29 21.93 0.70 -3.35
C ALA A 29 22.50 0.04 -2.07
N SER A 30 22.61 0.83 -0.99
CA SER A 30 23.05 0.33 0.33
C SER A 30 22.08 -0.71 0.89
N LEU A 31 20.78 -0.51 0.71
CA LEU A 31 19.75 -1.45 1.15
C LEU A 31 19.86 -2.77 0.36
N MET A 32 20.01 -2.68 -0.97
CA MET A 32 20.22 -3.83 -1.85
C MET A 32 21.46 -4.64 -1.47
N GLU A 33 22.58 -3.98 -1.15
CA GLU A 33 23.83 -4.64 -0.76
C GLU A 33 23.72 -5.31 0.62
N ARG A 34 23.11 -4.62 1.60
CA ARG A 34 23.11 -5.06 3.01
C ARG A 34 22.09 -6.16 3.29
N MET A 35 20.94 -6.12 2.63
CA MET A 35 19.92 -7.17 2.80
C MET A 35 20.38 -8.47 2.16
N LYS A 36 20.17 -9.58 2.87
CA LYS A 36 20.36 -10.93 2.34
C LYS A 36 19.14 -11.36 1.55
N ASP A 37 19.35 -12.23 0.57
CA ASP A 37 18.23 -12.83 -0.14
C ASP A 37 17.34 -13.61 0.85
N GLY A 38 16.03 -13.40 0.76
CA GLY A 38 15.03 -13.94 1.70
C GLY A 38 14.89 -13.18 3.02
N GLU A 39 15.61 -12.07 3.23
CA GLU A 39 15.54 -11.30 4.47
C GLU A 39 14.33 -10.34 4.50
N LEU A 40 13.55 -10.43 5.57
CA LEU A 40 12.49 -9.47 5.91
C LEU A 40 13.04 -8.33 6.76
N ALA A 41 12.65 -7.11 6.44
CA ALA A 41 12.97 -5.92 7.21
C ALA A 41 11.77 -4.96 7.25
N VAL A 42 11.90 -3.92 8.08
CA VAL A 42 10.97 -2.78 8.11
C VAL A 42 11.72 -1.57 7.58
N VAL A 43 11.11 -0.85 6.65
CA VAL A 43 11.61 0.43 6.14
C VAL A 43 10.71 1.56 6.63
N PHE A 44 11.31 2.68 7.02
CA PHE A 44 10.60 3.93 7.26
C PHE A 44 10.81 4.84 6.05
N HIS A 45 9.72 5.28 5.42
CA HIS A 45 9.77 6.10 4.21
C HIS A 45 8.47 6.90 4.10
N ASN A 46 8.56 8.20 3.85
CA ASN A 46 7.43 9.13 3.73
C ASN A 46 6.44 9.02 4.90
N ASN A 47 6.99 8.99 6.13
CA ASN A 47 6.24 8.83 7.37
C ASN A 47 5.44 7.52 7.48
N HIS A 48 5.78 6.50 6.71
CA HIS A 48 5.14 5.19 6.73
C HIS A 48 6.16 4.09 7.05
N PHE A 49 5.76 3.13 7.89
CA PHE A 49 6.51 1.90 8.12
C PHE A 49 5.99 0.80 7.21
N SER A 50 6.85 0.27 6.34
CA SER A 50 6.47 -0.80 5.42
C SER A 50 7.31 -2.05 5.68
N THR A 51 6.70 -3.21 5.47
CA THR A 51 7.45 -4.48 5.44
C THR A 51 8.10 -4.63 4.08
N ILE A 52 9.40 -4.91 4.06
CA ILE A 52 10.15 -5.19 2.83
C ILE A 52 10.81 -6.58 2.88
N LEU A 53 11.02 -7.15 1.70
CA LEU A 53 11.67 -8.45 1.50
C LEU A 53 12.64 -8.36 0.33
N LYS A 54 13.88 -8.83 0.50
CA LYS A 54 14.76 -9.06 -0.64
C LYS A 54 14.54 -10.46 -1.21
N ARG A 55 14.41 -10.58 -2.53
CA ARG A 55 14.29 -11.85 -3.24
C ARG A 55 14.83 -11.74 -4.67
N ARG A 56 15.69 -12.68 -5.09
CA ARG A 56 16.29 -12.72 -6.44
C ARG A 56 16.94 -11.39 -6.84
N ASP A 57 17.68 -10.79 -5.91
CA ASP A 57 18.35 -9.49 -6.09
C ASP A 57 17.42 -8.31 -6.41
N GLU A 58 16.15 -8.39 -6.00
CA GLU A 58 15.22 -7.28 -5.98
C GLU A 58 14.64 -7.11 -4.57
N ILE A 59 14.26 -5.88 -4.21
CA ILE A 59 13.51 -5.60 -2.97
C ILE A 59 12.06 -5.35 -3.32
N PHE A 60 11.20 -5.95 -2.50
CA PHE A 60 9.76 -5.85 -2.60
C PHE A 60 9.20 -5.23 -1.32
N LYS A 61 8.18 -4.38 -1.46
CA LYS A 61 7.40 -3.80 -0.36
C LYS A 61 6.05 -4.50 -0.29
N LEU A 62 5.62 -4.89 0.90
CA LEU A 62 4.31 -5.51 1.09
C LEU A 62 3.22 -4.46 0.81
N VAL A 63 2.25 -4.84 -0.01
CA VAL A 63 1.07 -4.01 -0.27
C VAL A 63 0.11 -4.15 0.91
N SER A 64 -0.27 -3.02 1.49
CA SER A 64 -1.15 -2.97 2.67
C SER A 64 -2.26 -1.92 2.55
N ASP A 65 -2.45 -1.35 1.37
CA ASP A 65 -3.50 -0.37 1.12
C ASP A 65 -4.87 -1.06 1.07
N GLU A 66 -5.85 -0.48 1.77
CA GLU A 66 -7.24 -0.95 1.77
C GLU A 66 -7.88 -0.85 0.37
N GLY A 67 -7.40 0.07 -0.47
CA GLY A 67 -7.88 0.21 -1.86
C GLY A 67 -7.60 -1.00 -2.76
N LEU A 68 -6.76 -1.95 -2.33
CA LEU A 68 -6.42 -3.17 -3.05
C LEU A 68 -6.98 -4.43 -2.36
N CYS A 69 -7.92 -4.29 -1.42
CA CYS A 69 -8.48 -5.43 -0.68
C CYS A 69 -9.19 -6.45 -1.57
N ASP A 70 -9.77 -6.03 -2.70
CA ASP A 70 -10.44 -6.89 -3.67
C ASP A 70 -9.48 -7.53 -4.70
N GLU A 71 -8.18 -7.23 -4.63
CA GLU A 71 -7.15 -7.72 -5.55
C GLU A 71 -6.20 -8.72 -4.85
N PRO A 72 -6.65 -9.96 -4.54
CA PRO A 72 -5.88 -10.91 -3.72
C PRO A 72 -4.58 -11.38 -4.38
N ASN A 73 -4.42 -11.15 -5.68
CA ASN A 73 -3.21 -11.49 -6.43
C ASN A 73 -2.15 -10.37 -6.39
N ILE A 74 -2.45 -9.22 -5.79
CA ILE A 74 -1.47 -8.15 -5.55
C ILE A 74 -1.02 -8.26 -4.10
N VAL A 75 0.22 -8.72 -3.91
CA VAL A 75 0.77 -8.94 -2.56
C VAL A 75 1.98 -8.03 -2.32
N TRP A 76 2.81 -7.85 -3.34
CA TRP A 76 4.03 -7.08 -3.25
C TRP A 76 4.11 -6.04 -4.38
N GLU A 77 4.87 -4.98 -4.15
CA GLU A 77 5.32 -4.06 -5.20
C GLU A 77 6.85 -3.99 -5.22
N THR A 78 7.45 -3.71 -6.37
CA THR A 78 8.90 -3.47 -6.46
C THR A 78 9.28 -2.19 -5.70
N PHE A 79 10.35 -2.25 -4.92
CA PHE A 79 10.91 -1.12 -4.18
C PHE A 79 12.35 -0.89 -4.64
N SER A 80 12.49 -0.35 -5.86
CA SER A 80 13.78 -0.21 -6.54
C SER A 80 13.93 1.11 -7.32
N SER A 81 13.01 2.05 -7.13
CA SER A 81 13.06 3.38 -7.75
C SER A 81 12.95 4.48 -6.69
N VAL A 82 13.66 5.58 -6.92
CA VAL A 82 13.54 6.80 -6.11
C VAL A 82 12.37 7.69 -6.53
N ASP A 83 11.89 7.50 -7.77
CA ASP A 83 10.80 8.27 -8.37
C ASP A 83 9.41 7.74 -7.99
N GLY A 84 9.35 6.60 -7.29
CA GLY A 84 8.11 5.96 -6.86
C GLY A 84 7.49 5.00 -7.88
N ASP A 85 8.14 4.81 -9.03
CA ASP A 85 7.72 3.80 -10.01
C ASP A 85 7.80 2.39 -9.39
N CYS A 86 6.69 1.66 -9.49
CA CYS A 86 6.61 0.30 -8.99
C CYS A 86 5.77 -0.62 -9.88
N ILE A 87 6.02 -1.92 -9.75
CA ILE A 87 5.28 -2.99 -10.41
C ILE A 87 4.69 -3.88 -9.32
N PHE A 88 3.37 -4.11 -9.39
CA PHE A 88 2.69 -5.07 -8.52
C PHE A 88 2.95 -6.52 -8.95
N VAL A 89 3.22 -7.38 -7.98
CA VAL A 89 3.47 -8.81 -8.15
C VAL A 89 2.70 -9.62 -7.12
N ASN A 90 2.48 -10.90 -7.45
CA ASN A 90 1.78 -11.83 -6.57
C ASN A 90 2.70 -12.39 -5.47
N GLY A 91 2.15 -13.25 -4.60
CA GLY A 91 2.90 -13.88 -3.50
C GLY A 91 4.09 -14.75 -3.95
N ASP A 92 4.13 -15.18 -5.21
CA ASP A 92 5.21 -15.95 -5.81
C ASP A 92 6.23 -15.08 -6.59
N PHE A 93 6.09 -13.74 -6.50
CA PHE A 93 6.97 -12.76 -7.15
C PHE A 93 6.92 -12.87 -8.68
N GLY A 94 5.80 -13.35 -9.20
CA GLY A 94 5.48 -13.30 -10.63
C GLY A 94 4.63 -12.07 -10.94
N ASN A 95 4.77 -11.54 -12.15
CA ASN A 95 3.97 -10.40 -12.62
C ASN A 95 2.48 -10.69 -12.45
N PHE A 96 1.75 -9.70 -11.94
CA PHE A 96 0.30 -9.74 -11.93
C PHE A 96 -0.24 -9.92 -13.35
N LYS A 97 -1.13 -10.90 -13.52
CA LYS A 97 -1.99 -11.01 -14.69
C LYS A 97 -3.41 -10.75 -14.20
N PRO A 98 -4.07 -9.66 -14.63
CA PRO A 98 -5.46 -9.46 -14.32
C PRO A 98 -6.23 -10.70 -14.79
N ILE A 99 -6.98 -11.32 -13.88
CA ILE A 99 -7.93 -12.36 -14.29
C ILE A 99 -8.99 -11.61 -15.07
N THR A 100 -8.95 -11.68 -16.40
CA THR A 100 -10.11 -11.31 -17.19
C THR A 100 -11.28 -12.17 -16.70
N PRO A 101 -12.39 -11.58 -16.24
CA PRO A 101 -13.56 -12.37 -15.90
C PRO A 101 -13.91 -13.21 -17.14
N PRO A 102 -14.29 -14.49 -17.00
CA PRO A 102 -14.69 -15.29 -18.13
C PRO A 102 -15.81 -14.55 -18.84
N THR A 103 -15.55 -14.14 -20.08
CA THR A 103 -16.55 -13.49 -20.91
C THR A 103 -17.59 -14.54 -21.25
N THR A 104 -18.60 -14.68 -20.39
CA THR A 104 -19.84 -15.38 -20.70
C THR A 104 -20.59 -14.51 -21.71
N HIS A 105 -20.13 -14.49 -22.95
CA HIS A 105 -21.01 -14.19 -24.07
C HIS A 105 -21.83 -15.45 -24.31
N PRO A 106 -23.16 -15.45 -24.05
CA PRO A 106 -24.00 -16.51 -24.59
C PRO A 106 -23.90 -16.42 -26.12
N SER A 107 -23.46 -17.50 -26.76
CA SER A 107 -23.50 -17.58 -28.23
C SER A 107 -24.97 -17.50 -28.69
N PRO A 108 -25.27 -16.94 -29.88
CA PRO A 108 -26.65 -16.83 -30.35
C PRO A 108 -27.28 -18.17 -30.77
N GLU A 109 -26.58 -19.30 -30.66
CA GLU A 109 -26.96 -20.57 -31.30
C GLU A 109 -27.85 -21.47 -30.42
N SER A 110 -28.80 -20.90 -29.68
CA SER A 110 -29.81 -21.70 -28.96
C SER A 110 -31.22 -21.09 -29.00
N PHE A 111 -31.47 -20.16 -29.92
CA PHE A 111 -32.81 -19.77 -30.29
C PHE A 111 -33.32 -20.69 -31.40
N GLU A 112 -33.74 -21.91 -31.07
CA GLU A 112 -34.76 -22.68 -31.80
C GLU A 112 -34.99 -24.02 -31.10
N LYS A 113 -35.77 -24.03 -30.02
CA LYS A 113 -36.85 -25.01 -29.84
C LYS A 113 -37.68 -24.66 -28.62
N LEU A 114 -38.90 -24.20 -28.89
CA LEU A 114 -40.17 -24.65 -28.30
C LEU A 114 -41.23 -23.59 -28.61
N GLN A 115 -41.82 -23.67 -29.81
CA GLN A 115 -43.17 -23.18 -30.04
C GLN A 115 -44.14 -24.31 -29.67
N ILE A 116 -45.19 -24.02 -28.90
CA ILE A 116 -46.60 -24.07 -29.34
C ILE A 116 -47.56 -23.84 -28.14
N SER A 117 -48.38 -22.78 -28.32
CA SER A 117 -49.76 -22.50 -27.86
C SER A 117 -50.17 -22.66 -26.39
N ASP A 118 -50.67 -21.59 -25.78
CA ASP A 118 -52.12 -21.37 -25.66
C ASP A 118 -52.45 -19.88 -25.43
N ASN A 119 -53.65 -19.49 -25.86
CA ASN A 119 -54.18 -18.15 -26.05
C ASN A 119 -55.12 -17.75 -24.90
N SER A 120 -55.01 -16.54 -24.34
CA SER A 120 -56.17 -15.64 -24.12
C SER A 120 -55.73 -14.27 -23.53
N PRO A 121 -56.40 -13.15 -23.89
CA PRO A 121 -55.95 -11.78 -23.62
C PRO A 121 -56.74 -11.11 -22.49
N ILE A 122 -56.12 -10.16 -21.77
CA ILE A 122 -56.84 -9.01 -21.16
C ILE A 122 -55.98 -7.74 -21.27
N GLU A 123 -56.62 -6.73 -21.85
CA GLU A 123 -56.23 -5.35 -22.09
C GLU A 123 -56.18 -4.45 -20.84
N GLN A 124 -55.69 -3.21 -21.07
CA GLN A 124 -55.87 -1.95 -20.31
C GLN A 124 -54.92 -1.73 -19.12
N GLY A 125 -54.15 -0.64 -19.04
CA GLY A 125 -54.03 0.53 -19.88
C GLY A 125 -53.24 1.64 -19.16
N ILE A 126 -53.04 2.74 -19.89
CA ILE A 126 -52.84 4.12 -19.43
C ILE A 126 -51.40 4.55 -19.05
N GLU A 127 -50.77 5.24 -20.03
CA GLU A 127 -50.14 6.58 -19.97
C GLU A 127 -49.43 7.02 -18.67
N ALA A 128 -48.11 7.27 -18.64
CA ALA A 128 -47.34 8.39 -19.21
C ALA A 128 -46.99 9.48 -18.17
N VAL A 129 -45.84 10.12 -18.42
CA VAL A 129 -45.48 11.52 -18.12
C VAL A 129 -44.52 11.84 -16.94
N GLU A 130 -43.36 12.32 -17.38
CA GLU A 130 -42.41 13.36 -16.90
C GLU A 130 -41.48 13.23 -15.68
N HIS A 131 -40.19 13.36 -16.05
CA HIS A 131 -39.15 14.24 -15.50
C HIS A 131 -39.60 15.36 -14.54
N THR A 132 -38.94 15.47 -13.39
CA THR A 132 -38.38 16.76 -12.91
C THR A 132 -37.13 16.51 -12.07
N SER A 133 -36.07 17.28 -12.37
CA SER A 133 -34.89 17.45 -11.52
C SER A 133 -35.20 18.37 -10.35
N ALA A 134 -34.69 18.06 -9.16
CA ALA A 134 -34.47 19.07 -8.13
C ALA A 134 -33.28 18.70 -7.25
N HIS A 135 -32.28 19.60 -7.27
CA HIS A 135 -31.25 19.78 -6.24
C HIS A 135 -31.85 19.71 -4.83
N HIS A 136 -31.15 19.06 -3.88
CA HIS A 136 -31.10 19.50 -2.48
C HIS A 136 -29.78 19.04 -1.86
N SER A 137 -28.90 20.01 -1.58
CA SER A 137 -27.76 19.85 -0.68
C SER A 137 -28.24 19.89 0.77
N ALA A 138 -27.72 18.99 1.62
CA ALA A 138 -27.84 19.07 3.07
C ALA A 138 -26.65 18.34 3.74
N PRO A 139 -26.30 18.68 5.00
CA PRO A 139 -24.92 18.99 5.39
C PRO A 139 -24.14 17.87 6.10
N VAL A 140 -22.81 18.04 6.08
CA VAL A 140 -21.79 17.35 6.88
C VAL A 140 -22.13 17.41 8.37
N SER A 141 -22.15 16.24 9.04
CA SER A 141 -22.20 16.11 10.50
C SER A 141 -20.78 15.96 11.10
N PRO A 142 -20.54 16.43 12.34
CA PRO A 142 -19.21 16.49 12.92
C PRO A 142 -18.74 15.16 13.53
N GLN A 143 -17.45 14.93 13.33
CA GLN A 143 -16.55 13.90 13.84
C GLN A 143 -16.86 13.34 15.25
N HIS A 144 -17.02 12.02 15.33
CA HIS A 144 -16.79 11.25 16.56
C HIS A 144 -15.29 11.26 16.87
N ARG A 145 -14.91 12.07 17.87
CA ARG A 145 -13.56 12.09 18.44
C ARG A 145 -13.34 10.82 19.28
N ALA A 146 -12.37 9.99 18.89
CA ALA A 146 -11.88 8.89 19.72
C ALA A 146 -11.20 9.42 20.99
N PRO A 147 -11.30 8.73 22.15
CA PRO A 147 -10.58 9.14 23.36
C PRO A 147 -9.08 8.88 23.21
N ALA A 148 -8.27 9.81 23.74
CA ALA A 148 -6.81 9.71 23.75
C ALA A 148 -6.32 8.52 24.61
N PRO A 149 -5.22 7.85 24.23
CA PRO A 149 -4.63 6.80 25.05
C PRO A 149 -3.98 7.37 26.34
N PRO A 150 -3.95 6.61 27.45
CA PRO A 150 -3.32 7.05 28.69
C PRO A 150 -1.79 7.12 28.55
N ALA A 151 -1.20 8.11 29.23
CA ALA A 151 0.24 8.35 29.26
C ALA A 151 1.04 7.14 29.80
N PRO A 152 2.28 6.88 29.33
CA PRO A 152 3.11 5.81 29.86
C PRO A 152 3.51 6.11 31.30
N GLN A 153 3.19 5.21 32.23
CA GLN A 153 3.72 5.25 33.59
C GLN A 153 5.22 4.93 33.54
N THR A 154 6.04 5.83 34.07
CA THR A 154 7.49 5.64 34.24
C THR A 154 7.74 4.51 35.23
N ALA A 155 7.98 3.31 34.69
CA ALA A 155 8.41 2.16 35.47
C ALA A 155 9.89 2.34 35.90
N ARG A 156 10.06 2.30 37.22
CA ARG A 156 11.29 2.38 38.00
C ARG A 156 12.33 1.32 37.59
N ALA A 157 13.59 1.71 37.47
CA ALA A 157 14.72 0.83 37.13
C ALA A 157 15.02 -0.21 38.25
N PRO A 158 15.34 -1.48 37.91
CA PRO A 158 15.96 -2.44 38.83
C PRO A 158 17.50 -2.32 38.83
N PRO A 159 18.20 -2.82 39.86
CA PRO A 159 19.63 -2.57 40.08
C PRO A 159 20.54 -3.42 39.17
N GLU A 160 21.73 -2.89 38.92
CA GLU A 160 22.80 -3.48 38.12
C GLU A 160 23.34 -4.80 38.70
N THR A 161 23.55 -5.79 37.81
CA THR A 161 24.51 -6.88 38.02
C THR A 161 25.26 -7.18 36.71
N SER A 162 26.58 -7.02 36.72
CA SER A 162 27.51 -7.38 35.62
C SER A 162 27.91 -8.88 35.68
N PRO A 163 28.71 -9.39 34.72
CA PRO A 163 28.23 -10.04 33.51
C PRO A 163 28.49 -11.56 33.51
N THR A 164 27.59 -12.33 32.88
CA THR A 164 27.92 -13.70 32.45
C THR A 164 27.84 -13.78 30.93
N ARG A 165 29.00 -14.09 30.34
CA ARG A 165 29.26 -14.36 28.92
C ARG A 165 28.36 -15.49 28.43
N ASN A 166 27.56 -15.23 27.39
CA ASN A 166 27.18 -16.30 26.48
C ASN A 166 26.99 -15.80 25.04
N SER A 167 27.48 -16.64 24.14
CA SER A 167 27.67 -16.46 22.72
C SER A 167 26.38 -16.61 21.91
N GLY A 168 26.25 -15.78 20.86
CA GLY A 168 25.52 -16.12 19.63
C GLY A 168 24.01 -15.87 19.62
N ALA A 169 23.60 -14.75 19.04
CA ALA A 169 22.37 -14.63 18.25
C ALA A 169 22.47 -13.38 17.38
N GLY A 170 22.29 -13.55 16.06
CA GLY A 170 22.37 -12.48 15.07
C GLY A 170 21.44 -11.33 15.42
N GLY A 171 22.02 -10.13 15.51
CA GLY A 171 21.26 -8.90 15.70
C GLY A 171 20.29 -8.73 14.56
N LYS A 172 18.99 -8.60 14.90
CA LYS A 172 18.01 -8.01 14.00
C LYS A 172 18.41 -6.56 13.83
N SER A 173 19.14 -6.26 12.75
CA SER A 173 19.47 -4.90 12.39
C SER A 173 18.20 -4.24 11.90
N CYS A 174 17.55 -3.45 12.75
CA CYS A 174 16.62 -2.44 12.28
C CYS A 174 17.46 -1.37 11.58
N LEU A 175 17.55 -1.45 10.26
CA LEU A 175 18.21 -0.41 9.47
C LEU A 175 17.21 0.74 9.33
N ILE A 176 17.23 1.66 10.29
CA ILE A 176 16.65 2.98 10.08
C ILE A 176 17.72 3.77 9.32
N MET A 177 17.51 3.99 8.02
CA MET A 177 18.23 5.02 7.27
C MET A 177 17.54 6.37 7.47
#